data_AF-A0AAV5YKB1-F1
#
_entry.id   AF-A0AAV5YKB1-F1
#
_cell.length_a   1.000
_cell.length_b   1.000
_cell.length_c   1.000
_cell.angle_alpha   90.00
_cell.angle_beta   90.00
_cell.angle_gamma   90.00
#
_symmetry.space_group_name_H-M   'P 1'
#
loop_
_entity.id
_entity.type
_entity.pdbx_description
1 polymer ?
#
loop_
_entity_poly.entity_id
_entity_poly.type
_entity_poly.pdbx_seq_one_letter_code
_entity_poly.pdbx_strand_id
1 'polypeptide(L)'
;GGWDEPGAATAWTRLRVPIVPDEEPSPLQRVLAVADSGSGISWVLSFGDWLFINPELTVHVQREAQGEWIALAAETTIAQGGTGLARSVLCDERGPVAYGAQSLLVAPR
;
A
#
# COMPACT_ATOMS: atom_id res chain seq x y z
N GLY A 1 5.96 -8.26 10.57
CA GLY A 1 5.32 -7.75 9.35
C GLY A 1 3.83 -7.70 9.58
N GLY A 2 3.22 -6.51 9.46
CA GLY A 2 1.82 -6.25 9.78
C GLY A 2 1.66 -4.90 10.49
N TRP A 3 0.44 -4.57 10.94
CA TRP A 3 0.19 -3.30 11.64
C TRP A 3 0.99 -3.15 12.94
N ASP A 4 1.30 -4.26 13.62
CA ASP A 4 1.94 -4.27 14.94
C ASP A 4 3.41 -4.72 14.92
N GLU A 5 3.92 -5.21 13.78
CA GLU A 5 5.27 -5.75 13.66
C GLU A 5 5.96 -5.28 12.38
N PRO A 6 7.23 -4.81 12.44
CA PRO A 6 7.94 -4.35 11.27
C PRO A 6 8.23 -5.47 10.26
N GLY A 7 8.47 -5.08 9.00
CA GLY A 7 8.85 -5.96 7.90
C GLY A 7 7.74 -6.21 6.88
N ALA A 8 8.04 -7.02 5.86
CA ALA A 8 7.10 -7.35 4.81
C ALA A 8 5.77 -7.91 5.36
N ALA A 9 4.66 -7.51 4.74
CA ALA A 9 3.32 -7.77 5.25
C ALA A 9 2.32 -8.01 4.12
N THR A 10 1.30 -8.80 4.43
CA THR A 10 0.12 -8.98 3.57
C THR A 10 -1.13 -8.66 4.36
N ALA A 11 -1.99 -7.79 3.82
CA ALA A 11 -3.26 -7.43 4.44
C ALA A 11 -4.41 -7.51 3.43
N TRP A 12 -5.49 -8.19 3.81
CA TRP A 12 -6.76 -8.14 3.08
C TRP A 12 -7.58 -6.96 3.58
N THR A 13 -7.95 -6.07 2.66
CA THR A 13 -8.65 -4.84 2.99
C THR A 13 -9.94 -4.74 2.20
N ARG A 14 -10.99 -4.27 2.87
CA ARG A 14 -12.25 -3.86 2.26
C ARG A 14 -12.61 -2.47 2.76
N LEU A 15 -12.93 -1.57 1.83
CA LEU A 15 -13.42 -0.24 2.16
C LEU A 15 -14.73 -0.35 2.95
N ARG A 16 -14.76 0.27 4.14
CA ARG A 16 -15.97 0.33 4.98
C ARG A 16 -16.89 1.50 4.65
N VAL A 17 -16.34 2.50 3.96
CA VAL A 17 -17.00 3.73 3.56
C VAL A 17 -16.53 4.07 2.14
N PRO A 18 -17.35 4.77 1.34
CA PRO A 18 -16.96 5.13 -0.01
C PRO A 18 -15.89 6.23 0.00
N ILE A 19 -15.08 6.26 -1.06
CA ILE A 19 -14.03 7.29 -1.23
C ILE A 19 -14.65 8.65 -1.58
N VAL A 20 -15.69 8.62 -2.43
CA VAL A 20 -16.49 9.79 -2.79
C VAL A 20 -17.87 9.60 -2.17
N PRO A 21 -18.44 10.61 -1.48
CA PRO A 21 -19.78 10.52 -0.93
C PRO A 21 -20.82 10.14 -1.99
N ASP A 22 -21.78 9.30 -1.60
CA ASP A 22 -22.90 8.85 -2.44
C ASP A 22 -22.51 8.07 -3.71
N GLU A 23 -21.26 7.63 -3.84
CA GLU A 23 -20.77 6.75 -4.91
C GLU A 23 -20.43 5.36 -4.38
N GLU A 24 -20.80 4.32 -5.14
CA GLU A 24 -20.28 2.98 -4.92
C GLU A 24 -18.82 2.91 -5.40
N PRO A 25 -17.84 2.50 -4.57
CA PRO A 25 -16.44 2.45 -4.99
C PRO A 25 -16.25 1.51 -6.18
N SER A 26 -15.84 2.08 -7.31
CA SER A 26 -15.40 1.35 -8.49
C SER A 26 -14.25 0.39 -8.16
N PRO A 27 -14.03 -0.67 -8.97
CA PRO A 27 -12.88 -1.57 -8.80
C PRO A 27 -11.55 -0.83 -8.71
N LEU A 28 -11.35 0.21 -9.54
CA LEU A 28 -10.11 0.99 -9.53
C LEU A 28 -9.96 1.81 -8.24
N GLN A 29 -11.02 2.45 -7.75
CA GLN A 29 -10.98 3.17 -6.46
C GLN A 29 -10.62 2.22 -5.30
N ARG A 30 -11.17 1.00 -5.28
CA ARG A 30 -10.85 -0.01 -4.26
C ARG A 30 -9.37 -0.39 -4.30
N VAL A 31 -8.83 -0.64 -5.50
CA VAL A 31 -7.41 -0.98 -5.70
C VAL A 31 -6.51 0.18 -5.26
N LEU A 32 -6.76 1.40 -5.71
CA LEU A 32 -5.89 2.55 -5.43
C LEU A 32 -5.95 3.01 -3.97
N ALA A 33 -7.12 2.96 -3.34
CA ALA A 33 -7.24 3.27 -1.91
C ALA A 33 -6.42 2.31 -1.04
N VAL A 34 -6.33 1.04 -1.44
CA VAL A 34 -5.50 0.04 -0.76
C VAL A 34 -4.03 0.18 -1.11
N ALA A 35 -3.68 0.46 -2.38
CA ALA A 35 -2.30 0.59 -2.84
C ALA A 35 -1.48 1.62 -2.05
N ASP A 36 -2.11 2.71 -1.59
CA ASP A 36 -1.42 3.76 -0.84
C ASP A 36 -0.96 3.33 0.56
N SER A 37 -1.47 2.20 1.07
CA SER A 37 -1.08 1.64 2.37
C SER A 37 0.22 0.82 2.33
N GLY A 38 0.91 0.72 1.18
CA GLY A 38 2.09 -0.13 0.97
C GLY A 38 3.20 0.07 2.00
N SER A 39 3.73 1.29 2.10
CA SER A 39 4.74 1.66 3.10
C SER A 39 4.22 1.61 4.53
N GLY A 40 2.91 1.85 4.73
CA GLY A 40 2.25 1.78 6.02
C GLY A 40 2.26 0.38 6.63
N ILE A 41 1.87 -0.65 5.86
CA ILE A 41 1.80 -2.03 6.37
C ILE A 41 3.15 -2.74 6.41
N SER A 42 4.10 -2.28 5.58
CA SER A 42 5.42 -2.90 5.42
C SER A 42 6.54 -2.09 6.07
N TRP A 43 6.19 -1.25 7.04
CA TRP A 43 7.11 -0.38 7.76
C TRP A 43 8.26 -1.17 8.37
N VAL A 44 9.46 -0.58 8.38
CA VAL A 44 10.69 -1.22 8.89
C VAL A 44 11.39 -0.40 9.97
N LEU A 45 10.92 0.82 10.27
CA LEU A 45 11.35 1.64 11.39
C LEU A 45 10.12 2.18 12.14
N SER A 46 10.28 2.43 13.44
CA SER A 46 9.24 2.98 14.32
C SER A 46 8.67 4.31 13.79
N PHE A 47 7.36 4.39 13.63
CA PHE A 47 6.65 5.64 13.26
C PHE A 47 6.77 6.75 14.33
N GLY A 48 7.11 6.38 15.57
CA GLY A 48 7.33 7.34 16.67
C GLY A 48 8.64 8.11 16.53
N ASP A 49 9.65 7.48 15.92
CA ASP A 49 11.01 8.03 15.82
C ASP A 49 11.36 8.50 14.40
N TRP A 50 10.62 8.03 13.40
CA TRP A 50 10.90 8.29 11.98
C TRP A 50 9.68 8.84 11.22
N LEU A 51 9.97 9.66 10.23
CA LEU A 51 9.08 10.06 9.15
C LEU A 51 9.20 9.07 8.00
N PHE A 52 8.05 8.70 7.43
CA PHE A 52 7.92 7.87 6.22
C PHE A 52 6.99 8.60 5.26
N ILE A 53 7.57 9.47 4.44
CA ILE A 53 6.79 10.24 3.47
C ILE A 53 6.83 9.47 2.15
N ASN A 54 5.67 9.19 1.57
CA ASN A 54 5.47 8.62 0.23
C ASN A 54 5.19 9.76 -0.77
N PRO A 55 6.20 10.53 -1.22
CA PRO A 55 5.98 11.67 -2.13
C PRO A 55 5.37 11.29 -3.48
N GLU A 56 5.50 10.03 -3.90
CA GLU A 56 4.84 9.50 -5.09
C GLU A 56 4.38 8.06 -4.88
N LEU A 57 3.40 7.67 -5.69
CA LEU A 57 2.92 6.30 -5.85
C LEU A 57 2.67 6.07 -7.34
N THR A 58 3.24 5.01 -7.88
CA THR A 58 2.95 4.50 -9.22
C THR A 58 2.28 3.14 -9.12
N VAL A 59 1.13 2.97 -9.78
CA VAL A 59 0.39 1.71 -9.84
C VAL A 59 0.20 1.27 -11.29
N HIS A 60 0.69 0.09 -11.63
CA HIS A 60 0.50 -0.56 -12.92
C HIS A 60 -0.66 -1.55 -12.83
N VAL A 61 -1.84 -1.13 -13.29
CA VAL A 61 -3.06 -1.95 -13.28
C VAL A 61 -3.09 -2.85 -14.51
N GLN A 62 -3.27 -4.15 -14.30
CA GLN A 62 -3.31 -5.15 -15.38
C GLN A 62 -4.72 -5.52 -15.81
N ARG A 63 -5.67 -5.46 -14.88
CA ARG A 63 -7.09 -5.74 -15.09
C ARG A 63 -7.91 -5.14 -13.96
N GLU A 64 -9.22 -5.07 -14.15
CA GLU A 64 -10.15 -4.72 -13.07
C GLU A 64 -10.16 -5.82 -11.98
N ALA A 65 -10.25 -5.36 -10.73
CA ALA A 65 -10.45 -6.22 -9.57
C ALA A 65 -11.91 -6.70 -9.49
N GLN A 66 -12.08 -7.90 -8.95
CA GLN A 66 -13.39 -8.51 -8.76
C GLN A 66 -13.72 -8.63 -7.27
N GLY A 67 -14.97 -8.27 -6.94
CA GLY A 67 -15.43 -8.26 -5.56
C GLY A 67 -14.90 -7.06 -4.77
N GLU A 68 -15.05 -7.14 -3.45
CA GLU A 68 -14.83 -6.00 -2.57
C GLU A 68 -13.48 -6.00 -1.85
N TRP A 69 -12.83 -7.17 -1.82
CA TRP A 69 -11.64 -7.43 -1.05
C TRP A 69 -10.40 -7.32 -1.92
N ILE A 70 -9.45 -6.49 -1.49
CA ILE A 70 -8.15 -6.34 -2.12
C ILE A 70 -7.08 -6.75 -1.12
N ALA A 71 -6.27 -7.73 -1.49
CA ALA A 71 -5.05 -8.07 -0.77
C ALA A 71 -3.93 -7.15 -1.22
N LEU A 72 -3.19 -6.62 -0.26
CA LEU A 72 -1.95 -5.88 -0.48
C LEU A 72 -0.82 -6.67 0.16
N ALA A 73 0.09 -7.20 -0.66
CA ALA A 73 1.36 -7.75 -0.20
C ALA A 73 2.45 -6.71 -0.47
N ALA A 74 3.12 -6.21 0.56
CA ALA A 74 4.08 -5.13 0.45
C ALA A 74 5.39 -5.39 1.21
N GLU A 75 6.47 -4.80 0.71
CA GLU A 75 7.81 -4.84 1.29
C GLU A 75 8.45 -3.46 1.12
N THR A 76 9.07 -2.95 2.20
CA THR A 76 9.83 -1.70 2.19
C THR A 76 11.32 -1.96 2.34
N THR A 77 12.13 -1.31 1.49
CA THR A 77 13.58 -1.21 1.65
C THR A 77 13.99 0.25 1.85
N ILE A 78 14.98 0.49 2.72
CA ILE A 78 15.53 1.82 2.99
C ILE A 78 17.01 1.81 2.66
N ALA A 79 17.43 2.76 1.84
CA ALA A 79 18.82 2.98 1.50
C ALA A 79 19.48 3.93 2.51
N GLN A 80 20.82 3.90 2.56
CA GLN A 80 21.57 4.91 3.29
C GLN A 80 21.29 6.31 2.72
N GLY A 81 21.09 7.28 3.60
CA GLY A 81 20.80 8.67 3.20
C GLY A 81 19.32 9.04 3.17
N GLY A 82 18.43 8.17 3.65
CA GLY A 82 17.02 8.54 3.89
C GLY A 82 16.11 8.43 2.68
N THR A 83 16.48 7.62 1.68
CA THR A 83 15.57 7.24 0.59
C THR A 83 15.12 5.80 0.77
N GLY A 84 13.91 5.47 0.30
CA GLY A 84 13.40 4.11 0.36
C GLY A 84 12.44 3.80 -0.78
N LEU A 85 12.04 2.54 -0.85
CA LEU A 85 11.08 2.03 -1.81
C LEU A 85 10.15 1.04 -1.11
N ALA A 86 8.86 1.33 -1.13
CA ALA A 86 7.82 0.34 -0.84
C ALA A 86 7.32 -0.25 -2.16
N ARG A 87 7.38 -1.57 -2.31
CA ARG A 87 6.85 -2.29 -3.47
C ARG A 87 5.65 -3.11 -3.04
N SER A 88 4.67 -3.24 -3.91
CA SER A 88 3.49 -4.03 -3.60
C SER A 88 2.92 -4.81 -4.77
N VAL A 89 2.29 -5.94 -4.44
CA VAL A 89 1.38 -6.68 -5.33
C VAL A 89 -0.02 -6.53 -4.76
N LEU A 90 -0.96 -6.11 -5.60
CA LEU A 90 -2.38 -6.07 -5.28
C LEU A 90 -3.08 -7.25 -5.93
N CYS A 91 -3.87 -7.97 -5.15
CA CYS A 91 -4.65 -9.13 -5.62
C CYS A 91 -6.12 -8.98 -5.24
N ASP A 92 -7.00 -9.55 -6.05
CA ASP A 92 -8.33 -9.96 -5.61
C ASP A 92 -8.34 -11.49 -5.36
N GLU A 93 -9.52 -12.06 -5.12
CA GLU A 93 -9.68 -13.51 -4.91
C GLU A 93 -9.27 -14.36 -6.13
N ARG A 94 -9.13 -13.76 -7.32
CA ARG A 94 -8.70 -14.42 -8.56
C ARG A 94 -7.21 -14.22 -8.86
N GLY A 95 -6.47 -13.55 -7.97
CA GLY A 95 -5.03 -13.35 -8.08
C GLY A 95 -4.65 -11.91 -8.40
N PRO A 96 -3.44 -11.66 -8.94
CA PRO A 96 -2.92 -10.31 -9.14
C PRO A 96 -3.82 -9.44 -10.03
N VAL A 97 -3.95 -8.17 -9.64
CA VAL A 97 -4.70 -7.11 -10.36
C VAL A 97 -3.80 -5.93 -10.72
N ALA A 98 -2.83 -5.59 -9.86
CA ALA A 98 -1.94 -4.47 -10.05
C ALA A 98 -0.63 -4.63 -9.28
N TYR A 99 0.37 -3.85 -9.67
CA TYR A 99 1.65 -3.73 -8.97
C TYR A 99 1.89 -2.27 -8.61
N GLY A 100 2.36 -2.02 -7.38
CA GLY A 100 2.60 -0.68 -6.86
C GLY A 100 4.07 -0.45 -6.49
N ALA A 101 4.50 0.80 -6.59
CA ALA A 101 5.78 1.29 -6.10
C ALA A 101 5.59 2.68 -5.50
N GLN A 102 6.10 2.89 -4.28
CA GLN A 102 6.15 4.18 -3.60
C GLN A 102 7.62 4.51 -3.31
N SER A 103 8.13 5.58 -3.90
CA SER A 103 9.36 6.22 -3.41
C SER A 103 9.10 6.74 -2.00
N LEU A 104 10.10 6.63 -1.12
CA LEU A 104 10.01 7.08 0.25
C LEU A 104 11.11 8.09 0.57
N LEU A 105 10.73 9.16 1.25
CA LEU A 105 11.63 10.03 1.99
C LEU A 105 11.54 9.65 3.47
N VAL A 106 12.68 9.24 4.03
CA VAL A 106 12.83 8.75 5.39
C VAL A 106 13.78 9.66 6.15
N ALA A 107 13.32 10.17 7.28
CA ALA A 107 14.11 11.05 8.15
C ALA A 107 13.73 10.84 9.62
N PRO A 108 14.63 11.13 10.58
CA PRO A 108 14.23 11.24 11.98
C PRO A 108 13.13 12.29 12.17
N ARG A 109 12.25 12.09 13.15
CA ARG A 109 11.24 13.10 13.52
C ARG A 109 11.84 14.29 14.28
#